data_AF-A0A4U0HA05-F1
#
_entry.id   AF-A0A4U0HA05-F1
#
_cell.length_a   1.000
_cell.length_b   1.000
_cell.length_c   1.000
_cell.angle_alpha   90.00
_cell.angle_beta   90.00
_cell.angle_gamma   90.00
#
_symmetry.space_group_name_H-M   'P 1'
#
loop_
_entity.id
_entity.type
_entity.pdbx_description
1 polymer ?
#
loop_
_entity_poly.entity_id
_entity_poly.type
_entity_poly.pdbx_seq_one_letter_code
_entity_poly.pdbx_strand_id
1 'polypeptide(L)' 'MSSKSLRDIQRVLAGDAPYDDLDEYGQAIVRADWDEQVTERLNRLDLAAEFRQSGRSWSEADEQGSVVVRGRSKA' A
#
# COMPACT_ATOMS: atom_id res chain seq x y z
N MET A 1 -25.46 -22.63 -2.53
CA MET A 1 -24.42 -21.57 -2.59
C MET A 1 -24.40 -20.92 -1.23
N SER A 2 -23.38 -21.19 -0.41
CA SER A 2 -23.24 -20.50 0.88
C SER A 2 -22.65 -19.13 0.61
N SER A 3 -23.45 -18.08 0.83
CA SER A 3 -22.92 -16.73 1.05
C SER A 3 -21.88 -16.83 2.16
N LYS A 4 -20.62 -16.47 1.87
CA LYS A 4 -19.61 -16.42 2.94
C LYS A 4 -19.94 -15.26 3.85
N SER A 5 -19.91 -15.56 5.15
CA SER A 5 -20.40 -14.66 6.20
C SER A 5 -19.52 -13.40 6.27
N LEU A 6 -20.07 -12.29 6.78
CA LEU A 6 -19.30 -11.11 7.19
C LEU A 6 -18.05 -11.49 8.02
N ARG A 7 -18.16 -12.57 8.81
CA ARG A 7 -17.04 -13.12 9.60
C ARG A 7 -15.87 -13.60 8.74
N ASP A 8 -16.14 -14.20 7.59
CA ASP A 8 -15.07 -14.70 6.70
C ASP A 8 -14.33 -13.54 6.04
N ILE A 9 -15.07 -12.49 5.63
CA ILE A 9 -14.48 -11.24 5.12
C ILE A 9 -13.56 -10.62 6.18
N GLN A 10 -14.03 -10.48 7.42
CA GLN A 10 -13.24 -9.94 8.52
C GLN A 10 -11.95 -10.74 8.78
N ARG A 11 -12.00 -12.07 8.67
CA ARG A 11 -10.81 -12.91 8.83
C ARG A 11 -9.81 -12.68 7.70
N VAL A 12 -10.25 -12.50 6.47
CA VAL A 12 -9.34 -12.15 5.36
C VAL A 12 -8.71 -10.78 5.58
N LEU A 13 -9.51 -9.78 5.99
CA LEU A 13 -9.00 -8.43 6.30
C LEU A 13 -7.99 -8.44 7.46
N ALA A 14 -8.15 -9.35 8.43
CA ALA A 14 -7.20 -9.56 9.52
C ALA A 14 -5.95 -10.37 9.12
N GLY A 15 -5.93 -10.97 7.91
CA GLY A 15 -4.87 -11.89 7.48
C GLY A 15 -4.97 -13.31 8.04
N ASP A 16 -6.09 -13.64 8.69
CA ASP A 16 -6.36 -14.93 9.36
C ASP A 16 -7.05 -15.97 8.47
N ALA A 17 -7.32 -15.62 7.21
CA ALA A 17 -7.93 -16.50 6.22
C ALA A 17 -7.46 -16.13 4.79
N PRO A 18 -7.41 -17.10 3.87
CA PRO A 18 -7.04 -16.82 2.49
C PRO A 18 -8.17 -16.09 1.76
N TYR A 19 -7.79 -15.13 0.92
CA TYR A 19 -8.73 -14.34 0.11
C TYR A 19 -9.51 -15.17 -0.91
N ASP A 20 -8.86 -16.14 -1.54
CA ASP A 20 -9.45 -16.99 -2.59
C ASP A 20 -10.55 -17.92 -2.08
N ASP A 21 -10.68 -18.04 -0.75
CA ASP A 21 -11.80 -18.75 -0.14
C ASP A 21 -13.10 -17.95 -0.27
N LEU A 22 -13.08 -16.62 -0.39
CA LEU A 22 -14.30 -15.81 -0.49
C LEU A 22 -15.04 -15.99 -1.82
N ASP A 23 -16.36 -15.79 -1.79
CA ASP A 23 -17.15 -15.62 -3.02
C ASP A 23 -16.83 -14.26 -3.69
N GLU A 24 -17.29 -14.07 -4.93
CA GLU A 24 -16.98 -12.86 -5.71
C GLU A 24 -17.40 -11.56 -4.99
N TYR A 25 -18.49 -11.61 -4.23
CA TYR A 25 -18.98 -10.47 -3.47
C TYR A 25 -18.08 -10.14 -2.27
N GLY A 26 -17.71 -11.15 -1.47
CA GLY A 26 -16.77 -10.98 -0.36
C GLY A 26 -15.40 -10.51 -0.85
N GLN A 27 -14.91 -11.06 -1.97
CA GLN A 27 -13.69 -10.61 -2.62
C GLN A 27 -13.76 -9.14 -3.05
N ALA A 28 -14.88 -8.69 -3.60
CA ALA A 28 -15.07 -7.29 -3.99
C ALA A 28 -14.99 -6.34 -2.79
N ILE A 29 -15.55 -6.72 -1.65
CA ILE A 29 -15.46 -5.95 -0.40
C ILE A 29 -14.01 -5.84 0.08
N VAL A 30 -13.29 -6.96 0.13
CA VAL A 30 -11.88 -6.97 0.56
C VAL A 30 -11.00 -6.10 -0.34
N ARG A 31 -11.20 -6.15 -1.67
CA ARG A 31 -10.46 -5.30 -2.60
C ARG A 31 -10.69 -3.81 -2.34
N ALA A 32 -11.94 -3.41 -2.15
CA ALA A 32 -12.27 -2.01 -1.88
C ALA A 32 -11.61 -1.50 -0.58
N ASP A 33 -11.65 -2.32 0.47
CA ASP A 33 -11.04 -1.99 1.76
C ASP A 33 -9.50 -1.91 1.66
N TRP A 34 -8.85 -2.86 0.97
CA TRP A 34 -7.42 -2.81 0.73
C TRP A 34 -6.99 -1.60 -0.11
N ASP A 35 -7.75 -1.22 -1.14
CA ASP A 35 -7.47 -0.03 -1.94
C ASP A 35 -7.50 1.24 -1.09
N GLU A 36 -8.46 1.37 -0.17
CA GLU A 36 -8.54 2.48 0.78
C GLU A 36 -7.33 2.47 1.73
N GLN A 37 -7.04 1.35 2.37
CA GLN A 37 -5.91 1.21 3.29
C GLN A 37 -4.55 1.52 2.62
N VAL A 38 -4.33 1.01 1.41
CA VAL A 38 -3.10 1.27 0.64
C VAL A 38 -3.00 2.75 0.30
N THR A 39 -4.08 3.36 -0.17
CA THR A 39 -4.13 4.80 -0.48
C THR A 39 -3.81 5.64 0.74
N GLU A 40 -4.45 5.37 1.88
CA GLU A 40 -4.19 6.08 3.14
C GLU A 40 -2.75 5.91 3.63
N ARG A 41 -2.19 4.72 3.48
CA ARG A 41 -0.82 4.42 3.89
C ARG A 41 0.21 5.13 3.01
N LEU A 42 -0.02 5.15 1.69
CA LEU A 42 0.82 5.87 0.74
C LEU A 42 0.75 7.39 0.97
N ASN A 43 -0.44 7.94 1.21
CA ASN A 43 -0.61 9.39 1.47
C ASN A 43 0.08 9.86 2.76
N ARG A 44 0.27 8.97 3.73
CA ARG A 44 0.98 9.28 4.99
C ARG A 44 2.49 9.03 4.90
N LEU A 45 2.98 8.42 3.83
CA LEU A 45 4.38 8.03 3.71
C LEU A 45 5.21 9.19 3.13
N ASP A 46 6.19 9.68 3.90
CA ASP A 46 7.17 10.66 3.44
C ASP A 46 8.61 10.13 3.61
N LEU A 47 9.00 9.20 2.73
CA LEU A 47 10.36 8.64 2.73
C LEU A 47 11.43 9.70 2.45
N ALA A 48 11.08 10.77 1.74
CA ALA A 48 12.02 11.86 1.46
C ALA A 48 12.38 12.61 2.75
N ALA A 49 11.42 12.85 3.65
CA ALA A 49 11.72 13.39 4.98
C ALA A 49 12.61 12.44 5.79
N GLU A 50 12.33 11.13 5.79
CA GLU A 50 13.16 10.13 6.48
C GLU A 50 14.61 10.08 5.95
N PHE A 51 14.79 10.12 4.62
CA PHE A 51 16.12 10.12 4.02
C PHE A 51 16.88 11.42 4.28
N ARG A 52 16.21 12.57 4.26
CA ARG A 52 16.83 13.85 4.66
C ARG A 52 17.28 13.82 6.12
N GLN A 53 16.45 13.31 7.03
CA GLN A 53 16.81 13.21 8.46
C GLN A 53 18.00 12.28 8.69
N SER A 54 18.11 11.20 7.92
CA SER A 54 19.24 10.26 8.00
C SER A 54 20.48 10.69 7.20
N GLY A 55 20.45 11.84 6.52
CA GLY A 55 21.57 12.32 5.70
C GLY A 55 21.87 11.44 4.48
N ARG A 56 20.91 10.64 4.04
CA ARG A 56 21.07 9.69 2.93
C ARG A 56 20.60 10.34 1.63
N SER A 57 21.38 10.16 0.56
CA SER A 57 20.88 10.41 -0.80
C SER A 57 19.93 9.30 -1.22
N TRP A 58 18.94 9.63 -2.05
CA TRP A 58 18.03 8.66 -2.67
C TRP A 58 17.84 8.95 -4.15
N SER A 59 17.36 7.96 -4.88
CA SER A 59 16.99 8.08 -6.29
C SER A 59 15.49 7.89 -6.42
N GLU A 60 14.84 8.70 -7.24
CA GLU A 60 13.41 8.62 -7.55
C GLU A 60 13.18 8.87 -9.04
N ALA A 61 12.05 8.45 -9.58
CA ALA A 61 11.66 8.83 -10.93
C ALA A 61 10.99 10.21 -10.90
N ASP A 62 11.31 11.07 -11.86
CA ASP A 62 10.54 12.29 -12.11
C ASP A 62 9.22 12.01 -12.84
N GLU A 63 8.47 13.06 -13.14
CA GLU A 63 7.17 12.98 -13.82
C GLU A 63 7.27 12.36 -15.23
N GLN A 64 8.44 12.37 -15.85
CA GLN A 64 8.69 11.76 -17.16
C GLN A 64 9.24 10.33 -17.03
N GLY A 65 9.36 9.80 -15.81
CA GLY A 65 9.92 8.48 -15.53
C GLY A 65 11.45 8.44 -15.55
N SER A 66 12.14 9.59 -15.64
CA SER A 66 13.60 9.63 -15.62
C SER A 66 14.13 9.58 -14.19
N VAL A 67 15.21 8.85 -13.97
CA VAL A 67 15.81 8.73 -12.63
C VAL A 67 16.54 10.01 -12.26
N VAL A 68 16.18 10.60 -11.12
CA VAL A 68 16.87 11.74 -10.49
C VAL A 68 17.43 11.34 -9.13
N VAL A 69 18.59 11.90 -8.77
CA VAL A 69 19.23 11.68 -7.47
C VAL A 69 19.03 12.91 -6.59
N ARG A 70 18.51 12.72 -5.38
CA ARG A 70 18.25 13.77 -4.37
C ARG A 70 19.16 13.59 -3.16
N GLY A 71 19.26 14.64 -2.33
CA GLY A 71 19.98 14.59 -1.05
C GLY A 71 21.50 14.70 -1.14
N ARG A 72 22.09 14.88 -2.34
CA ARG A 72 23.47 15.38 -2.45
C ARG A 72 23.46 16.89 -2.42
N SER A 73 24.14 17.49 -1.45
CA SER A 73 24.61 18.86 -1.62
C SER A 73 25.75 18.82 -2.64
N LYS A 74 25.70 19.66 -3.67
CA LYS A 74 26.85 19.90 -4.54
C LYS A 74 27.92 20.56 -3.66
N ALA A 75 29.10 19.95 -3.56
CA ALA A 75 30.28 20.60 -3.02
C ALA A 75 30.73 21.72 -3.98
#